data_AF-A0A0U2YQA7-F1
#
_entry.id   AF-A0A0U2YQA7-F1
#
_cell.length_a   1.000
_cell.length_b   1.000
_cell.length_c   1.000
_cell.angle_alpha   90.00
_cell.angle_beta   90.00
_cell.angle_gamma   90.00
#
_symmetry.space_group_name_H-M   'P 1'
#
loop_
_entity.id
_entity.type
_entity.pdbx_description
1 polymer ?
#
loop_
_entity_poly.entity_id
_entity_poly.type
_entity_poly.pdbx_seq_one_letter_code
_entity_poly.pdbx_strand_id
1 'polypeptide(L)'
;RMGAESGGLMSFPTPGWTLTVDLAAGDAGLPKLVRDLDELVLAAGGRHYLAKDSHATPEVIRAGYPRLAEWKAIRSQFDPDGVWSSDQARRLDLL
;
A
#
# COMPACT_ATOMS: atom_id res chain seq x y z
N ARG A 1 2.08 -8.36 17.37
CA ARG A 1 3.26 -8.75 16.55
C ARG A 1 2.80 -9.74 15.49
N MET A 2 3.12 -9.50 14.22
CA MET A 2 2.84 -10.40 13.10
C MET A 2 3.88 -11.53 13.02
N GLY A 3 3.49 -12.65 12.42
CA GLY A 3 4.34 -13.83 12.19
C GLY A 3 5.11 -13.79 10.88
N ALA A 4 5.56 -14.98 10.42
CA ALA A 4 6.25 -15.13 9.14
C ALA A 4 5.39 -14.66 7.95
N GLU A 5 6.04 -14.14 6.92
CA GLU A 5 5.37 -13.77 5.68
C GLU A 5 4.93 -15.00 4.87
N SER A 6 3.85 -14.84 4.09
CA SER A 6 3.31 -15.90 3.23
C SER A 6 3.98 -15.99 1.86
N GLY A 7 4.82 -15.02 1.49
CA GLY A 7 5.46 -14.93 0.18
C GLY A 7 4.60 -14.32 -0.95
N GLY A 8 3.37 -13.88 -0.65
CA GLY A 8 2.51 -13.20 -1.63
C GLY A 8 3.07 -11.84 -2.08
N LEU A 9 3.07 -11.57 -3.40
CA LEU A 9 3.72 -10.39 -4.01
C LEU A 9 3.27 -9.06 -3.42
N MET A 10 1.95 -8.95 -3.18
CA MET A 10 1.27 -7.77 -2.61
C MET A 10 0.72 -8.08 -1.20
N SER A 11 1.26 -9.08 -0.51
CA SER A 11 0.84 -9.41 0.86
C SER A 11 1.24 -8.28 1.82
N PHE A 12 0.30 -7.84 2.66
CA PHE A 12 0.56 -6.82 3.68
C PHE A 12 1.36 -7.35 4.88
N PRO A 13 1.00 -8.49 5.50
CA PRO A 13 1.70 -8.97 6.69
C PRO A 13 3.16 -9.33 6.43
N THR A 14 4.04 -8.79 7.29
CA THR A 14 5.48 -9.13 7.37
C THR A 14 5.87 -9.32 8.84
N PRO A 15 6.98 -10.01 9.14
CA PRO A 15 7.46 -10.16 10.51
C PRO A 15 7.71 -8.79 11.17
N GLY A 16 6.99 -8.49 12.26
CA GLY A 16 7.14 -7.18 12.92
C GLY A 16 5.91 -6.75 13.70
N TRP A 17 5.78 -5.43 13.87
CA TRP A 17 4.65 -4.81 14.55
C TRP A 17 3.68 -4.22 13.53
N THR A 18 2.39 -4.39 13.79
CA THR A 18 1.34 -3.67 13.07
C THR A 18 0.69 -2.71 14.05
N LEU A 19 0.35 -1.52 13.57
CA LEU A 19 -0.38 -0.51 14.32
C LEU A 19 -1.52 -0.02 13.45
N THR A 20 -2.72 0.03 14.02
CA THR A 20 -3.89 0.65 13.40
C THR A 20 -4.40 1.70 14.36
N VAL A 21 -4.67 2.89 13.84
CA VAL A 21 -5.22 4.01 14.61
C VAL A 21 -6.43 4.57 13.88
N ASP A 22 -7.44 5.00 14.64
CA ASP A 22 -8.60 5.70 14.12
C ASP A 22 -8.45 7.19 14.44
N LEU A 23 -8.48 8.03 13.41
CA LEU A 23 -8.29 9.48 13.50
C LEU A 23 -9.57 10.18 13.04
N ALA A 24 -9.95 11.28 13.70
CA ALA A 24 -11.14 12.04 13.33
C ALA A 24 -10.96 12.73 11.97
N ALA A 25 -11.86 12.47 11.02
CA ALA A 25 -11.74 12.89 9.61
C ALA A 25 -11.88 14.41 9.34
N GLY A 26 -12.07 15.23 10.37
CA GLY A 26 -12.33 16.68 10.24
C GLY A 26 -11.16 17.59 10.61
N ASP A 27 -10.03 17.02 11.04
CA ASP A 27 -8.86 17.83 11.43
C ASP A 27 -8.09 18.32 10.21
N ALA A 28 -7.86 19.63 10.10
CA ALA A 28 -7.14 20.24 8.98
C ALA A 28 -5.67 19.78 8.88
N GLY A 29 -5.08 19.31 9.98
CA GLY A 29 -3.73 18.74 10.03
C GLY A 29 -3.66 17.26 9.62
N LEU A 30 -4.79 16.56 9.51
CA LEU A 30 -4.82 15.12 9.21
C LEU A 30 -4.09 14.76 7.91
N PRO A 31 -4.24 15.49 6.78
CA PRO A 31 -3.52 15.15 5.56
C PRO A 31 -1.99 15.23 5.70
N LYS A 32 -1.50 16.21 6.47
CA LYS A 32 -0.06 16.32 6.76
C LYS A 32 0.40 15.16 7.64
N LEU A 33 -0.36 14.88 8.70
CA LEU A 33 -0.05 13.77 9.62
C LEU A 33 0.03 12.43 8.88
N VAL A 34 -0.94 12.13 8.00
CA VAL A 34 -0.92 10.88 7.20
C VAL A 34 0.33 10.79 6.34
N ARG A 35 0.76 11.89 5.72
CA ARG A 35 1.98 11.92 4.91
C ARG A 35 3.25 11.72 5.76
N ASP A 36 3.34 12.39 6.91
CA ASP A 36 4.46 12.21 7.83
C ASP A 36 4.52 10.75 8.33
N LEU A 37 3.37 10.11 8.54
CA LEU A 37 3.28 8.69 8.90
C LEU A 37 3.73 7.76 7.77
N ASP A 38 3.39 8.06 6.51
CA ASP A 38 3.86 7.29 5.36
C ASP A 38 5.41 7.28 5.32
N GLU A 39 6.04 8.44 5.48
CA GLU A 39 7.50 8.57 5.53
C GLU A 39 8.12 7.76 6.67
N LEU A 40 7.54 7.84 7.88
CA LEU A 40 8.02 7.10 9.05
C LEU A 40 7.90 5.59 8.88
N VAL A 41 6.77 5.11 8.35
CA VAL A 41 6.52 3.68 8.10
C VAL A 41 7.53 3.15 7.07
N LEU A 42 7.73 3.86 5.98
CA LEU A 42 8.68 3.46 4.93
C LEU A 42 10.13 3.51 5.40
N ALA A 43 10.51 4.54 6.17
CA ALA A 43 11.86 4.63 6.76
C ALA A 43 12.17 3.47 7.71
N ALA A 44 11.15 2.91 8.36
CA ALA A 44 11.27 1.72 9.19
C ALA A 44 11.24 0.39 8.40
N GLY A 45 11.16 0.43 7.06
CA GLY A 45 11.03 -0.75 6.21
C GLY A 45 9.63 -1.39 6.24
N GLY A 46 8.62 -0.66 6.73
CA GLY A 46 7.23 -1.09 6.79
C GLY A 46 6.47 -0.86 5.48
N ARG A 47 5.16 -1.10 5.52
CA ARG A 47 4.23 -0.86 4.40
C ARG A 47 2.81 -0.62 4.90
N HIS A 48 1.96 -0.05 4.06
CA HIS A 48 0.54 0.21 4.37
C HIS A 48 -0.37 -0.92 3.92
N TYR A 49 -1.49 -1.11 4.61
CA TYR A 49 -2.49 -2.12 4.25
C TYR A 49 -3.51 -1.55 3.27
N LEU A 50 -3.51 -2.04 2.03
CA LEU A 50 -4.41 -1.55 0.97
C LEU A 50 -5.91 -1.64 1.32
N ALA A 51 -6.33 -2.62 2.14
CA ALA A 51 -7.73 -2.73 2.56
C ALA A 51 -8.18 -1.61 3.52
N LYS A 52 -7.23 -0.79 4.01
CA LYS A 52 -7.45 0.34 4.91
C LYS A 52 -6.96 1.66 4.31
N ASP A 53 -6.52 1.65 3.06
CA ASP A 53 -5.94 2.81 2.39
C ASP A 53 -6.95 3.55 1.50
N SER A 54 -6.98 4.87 1.66
CA SER A 54 -7.63 5.82 0.74
C SER A 54 -6.75 7.02 0.37
N HIS A 55 -5.50 7.07 0.81
CA HIS A 55 -4.67 8.30 0.77
C HIS A 55 -3.27 8.12 0.21
N ALA A 56 -2.69 6.91 0.29
CA ALA A 56 -1.34 6.64 -0.19
C ALA A 56 -1.16 7.04 -1.66
N THR A 57 0.06 7.42 -2.00
CA THR A 57 0.46 7.72 -3.38
C THR A 57 1.06 6.48 -4.06
N PRO A 58 1.16 6.47 -5.41
CA PRO A 58 1.89 5.41 -6.12
C PRO A 58 3.31 5.17 -5.60
N GLU A 59 4.02 6.23 -5.22
CA GLU A 59 5.40 6.18 -4.71
C GLU A 59 5.47 5.44 -3.37
N VAL A 60 4.52 5.72 -2.46
CA VAL A 60 4.43 5.05 -1.16
C VAL A 60 4.21 3.54 -1.34
N ILE A 61 3.30 3.16 -2.24
CA ILE A 61 3.03 1.74 -2.52
C ILE A 61 4.22 1.06 -3.20
N ARG A 62 4.86 1.72 -4.16
CA ARG A 62 6.06 1.21 -4.83
C ARG A 62 7.21 0.97 -3.85
N ALA A 63 7.41 1.87 -2.89
CA ALA A 63 8.42 1.74 -1.85
C ALA A 63 8.09 0.62 -0.85
N GLY A 64 6.82 0.50 -0.45
CA GLY A 64 6.37 -0.51 0.52
C GLY A 64 6.27 -1.94 -0.02
N TYR A 65 6.14 -2.11 -1.34
CA TYR A 65 5.95 -3.41 -2.00
C TYR A 65 7.06 -3.70 -3.04
N PRO A 66 8.21 -4.27 -2.63
CA PRO A 66 9.36 -4.48 -3.53
C PRO A 66 9.09 -5.38 -4.75
N ARG A 67 8.08 -6.26 -4.66
CA ARG A 67 7.67 -7.17 -5.75
C ARG A 67 6.51 -6.63 -6.59
N LEU A 68 6.20 -5.33 -6.48
CA LEU A 68 5.11 -4.70 -7.23
C LEU A 68 5.31 -4.83 -8.76
N ALA A 69 6.54 -4.69 -9.25
CA ALA A 69 6.82 -4.83 -10.69
C ALA A 69 6.51 -6.25 -11.22
N GLU A 70 6.87 -7.29 -10.46
CA GLU A 70 6.53 -8.69 -10.77
C GLU A 70 5.01 -8.89 -10.79
N TRP A 71 4.31 -8.33 -9.80
CA TRP A 71 2.85 -8.39 -9.75
C TRP A 71 2.19 -7.66 -10.93
N LYS A 72 2.67 -6.47 -11.30
CA LYS A 72 2.18 -5.71 -12.47
C LYS A 72 2.38 -6.48 -13.77
N ALA A 73 3.53 -7.15 -13.94
CA ALA A 73 3.80 -7.96 -15.13
C ALA A 73 2.80 -9.13 -15.27
N ILE A 74 2.52 -9.83 -14.17
CA ILE A 74 1.51 -10.90 -14.15
C ILE A 74 0.12 -10.33 -14.47
N ARG A 75 -0.25 -9.20 -13.85
CA ARG A 75 -1.53 -8.54 -14.15
C ARG A 75 -1.65 -8.23 -15.64
N SER A 76 -0.66 -7.56 -16.24
CA SER A 76 -0.68 -7.18 -17.66
C SER A 76 -0.69 -8.39 -18.60
N GLN A 77 -0.16 -9.54 -18.18
CA GLN A 77 -0.25 -10.79 -18.94
C GLN A 77 -1.69 -11.32 -19.02
N PHE A 78 -2.46 -11.22 -17.93
CA PHE A 78 -3.81 -11.79 -17.83
C PHE A 78 -4.94 -10.78 -18.08
N ASP A 79 -4.65 -9.48 -18.01
CA ASP A 79 -5.59 -8.39 -18.29
C ASP A 79 -4.90 -7.25 -19.08
N PRO A 80 -4.48 -7.53 -20.34
CA PRO A 80 -3.76 -6.55 -21.17
C PRO A 80 -4.60 -5.31 -21.50
N ASP A 81 -5.92 -5.46 -21.57
CA ASP A 81 -6.86 -4.38 -21.91
C ASP A 81 -7.34 -3.60 -20.67
N GLY A 82 -6.91 -4.01 -19.47
CA GLY A 82 -7.26 -3.32 -18.22
C GLY A 82 -8.74 -3.39 -17.85
N VAL A 83 -9.42 -4.48 -18.20
CA VAL A 83 -10.83 -4.73 -17.91
C VAL A 83 -11.08 -4.73 -16.39
N TRP A 84 -10.14 -5.29 -15.62
CA TRP A 84 -10.24 -5.37 -14.17
C TRP A 84 -9.57 -4.16 -13.53
N SER A 85 -10.37 -3.11 -13.29
CA SER A 85 -9.90 -1.84 -12.77
C SER A 85 -10.79 -1.31 -11.64
N SER A 86 -10.17 -0.76 -10.60
CA SER A 86 -10.82 -0.08 -9.48
C SER A 86 -10.27 1.34 -9.32
N ASP A 87 -10.95 2.18 -8.54
CA ASP A 87 -10.42 3.51 -8.19
C ASP A 87 -9.07 3.41 -7.46
N GLN A 88 -8.90 2.41 -6.61
CA GLN A 88 -7.62 2.15 -5.94
C GLN A 88 -6.54 1.79 -6.96
N ALA A 89 -6.84 0.95 -7.95
CA ALA A 89 -5.85 0.58 -8.98
C ALA A 89 -5.43 1.77 -9.84
N ARG A 90 -6.38 2.65 -10.21
CA ARG A 90 -6.11 3.89 -10.93
C ARG A 90 -5.28 4.87 -10.11
N ARG A 91 -5.67 5.12 -8.85
CA ARG A 91 -4.97 6.06 -7.95
C ARG A 91 -3.53 5.63 -7.65
N LEU A 92 -3.30 4.33 -7.50
CA LEU A 92 -2.02 3.77 -7.04
C LEU A 92 -1.12 3.27 -8.17
N ASP A 93 -1.44 3.56 -9.44
CA ASP A 93 -0.66 3.08 -10.61
C ASP A 93 -0.46 1.56 -10.60
N LEU A 94 -1.55 0.81 -10.38
CA LEU A 94 -1.53 -0.66 -10.39
C LEU A 94 -1.94 -1.25 -11.75
N LEU A 95 -2.35 -0.40 -12.69
CA LEU A 95 -2.71 -0.79 -14.05
C LEU A 95 -1.49 -0.86 -14.99
#